data_AF-A0A8F5C180-F1
#
_entry.id   AF-A0A8F5C180-F1
#
_cell.length_a   1.000
_cell.length_b   1.000
_cell.length_c   1.000
_cell.angle_alpha   90.00
_cell.angle_beta   90.00
_cell.angle_gamma   90.00
#
_symmetry.space_group_name_H-M   'P 1'
#
loop_
_entity.id
_entity.type
_entity.pdbx_description
1 polymer ?
#
loop_
_entity_poly.entity_id
_entity_poly.type
_entity_poly.pdbx_seq_one_letter_code
_entity_poly.pdbx_strand_id
1 'polypeptide(L)'
;MRFPSNTIEYQLYKIASFRVNYKAKFENINYTKHNDFYYSISEIVNDILGIKEINIGVTLENSIREFINAEPAYRVCKDNICGRPDFIKDYIPGEIKSFAREVDPTFEKKGILQAALYAWLYGTRRASFVSAIYDIDSNGADYAIVKRIDFYNVIITKISIKKYLRMVVA
;
A
#
# COMPACT_ATOMS: atom_id res chain seq x y z
N MET A 1 -16.90 12.94 8.54
CA MET A 1 -16.14 14.13 8.06
C MET A 1 -15.82 13.88 6.59
N ARG A 2 -16.30 14.69 5.64
CA ARG A 2 -15.97 14.50 4.21
C ARG A 2 -14.70 15.27 3.88
N PHE A 3 -13.65 14.56 3.47
CA PHE A 3 -12.35 15.12 3.06
C PHE A 3 -12.54 15.93 1.77
N PRO A 4 -12.35 17.27 1.76
CA PRO A 4 -12.58 18.07 0.57
C PRO A 4 -11.44 17.90 -0.44
N SER A 5 -11.76 17.32 -1.61
CA SER A 5 -10.96 17.25 -2.84
C SER A 5 -9.43 17.12 -2.62
N ASN A 6 -8.99 15.97 -2.11
CA ASN A 6 -7.57 15.61 -2.10
C ASN A 6 -7.14 15.28 -3.53
N THR A 7 -6.22 16.05 -4.10
CA THR A 7 -5.64 15.71 -5.41
C THR A 7 -4.27 15.09 -5.17
N ILE A 8 -4.20 13.76 -5.30
CA ILE A 8 -2.94 13.03 -5.43
C ILE A 8 -2.80 12.76 -6.91
N GLU A 9 -1.92 13.52 -7.56
CA GLU A 9 -1.56 13.32 -8.96
C GLU A 9 -0.24 12.59 -9.03
N TYR A 10 -0.19 11.56 -9.87
CA TYR A 10 0.97 10.73 -10.07
C TYR A 10 1.04 10.26 -11.52
N GLN A 11 2.25 9.89 -11.93
CA GLN A 11 2.50 9.12 -13.13
C GLN A 11 2.86 7.69 -12.71
N LEU A 12 2.24 6.71 -13.39
CA LEU A 12 2.48 5.30 -13.15
C LEU A 12 3.23 4.70 -14.33
N TYR A 13 4.35 4.06 -14.04
CA TYR A 13 5.17 3.40 -15.04
C TYR A 13 5.32 1.93 -14.69
N LYS A 14 4.85 1.04 -15.56
CA LYS A 14 5.14 -0.39 -15.42
C LYS A 14 6.60 -0.63 -15.78
N ILE A 15 7.38 -1.12 -14.83
CA ILE A 15 8.81 -1.37 -14.98
C ILE A 15 9.03 -2.79 -15.51
N ALA A 16 8.34 -3.76 -14.91
CA ALA A 16 8.54 -5.16 -15.21
C ALA A 16 7.30 -6.00 -14.87
N SER A 17 7.23 -7.17 -15.47
CA SER A 17 6.25 -8.22 -15.19
C SER A 17 6.96 -9.56 -15.22
N PHE A 18 6.92 -10.29 -14.12
CA PHE A 18 7.55 -11.60 -14.02
C PHE A 18 6.49 -12.66 -13.82
N ARG A 19 6.49 -13.69 -14.69
CA ARG A 19 5.78 -14.93 -14.43
C ARG A 19 6.64 -15.80 -13.52
N VAL A 20 6.07 -16.23 -12.41
CA VAL A 20 6.77 -16.96 -11.36
C VAL A 20 5.93 -18.15 -10.91
N ASN A 21 6.53 -19.10 -10.20
CA ASN A 21 5.83 -20.16 -9.48
C ASN A 21 6.37 -20.19 -8.05
N TYR A 22 6.12 -19.11 -7.31
CA TYR A 22 6.66 -18.92 -5.96
C TYR A 22 5.59 -19.31 -4.93
N LYS A 23 5.93 -20.22 -4.02
CA LYS A 23 5.05 -20.62 -2.93
C LYS A 23 5.16 -19.58 -1.81
N ALA A 24 4.08 -18.82 -1.61
CA ALA A 24 3.97 -17.79 -0.59
C ALA A 24 3.06 -18.28 0.55
N LYS A 25 3.37 -17.90 1.79
CA LYS A 25 2.59 -18.25 2.96
C LYS A 25 1.60 -17.12 3.29
N PHE A 26 0.36 -17.48 3.61
CA PHE A 26 -0.59 -16.52 4.17
C PHE A 26 -0.21 -16.16 5.60
N GLU A 27 -0.36 -14.88 5.91
CA GLU A 27 -0.23 -14.36 7.26
C GLU A 27 -1.51 -13.65 7.68
N ASN A 28 -1.93 -13.89 8.92
CA ASN A 28 -3.08 -13.21 9.49
C ASN A 28 -2.69 -11.78 9.86
N ILE A 29 -3.44 -10.82 9.34
CA ILE A 29 -3.33 -9.42 9.71
C ILE A 29 -4.48 -9.06 10.64
N ASN A 30 -4.12 -8.53 11.81
CA ASN A 30 -5.05 -7.89 12.72
C ASN A 30 -4.69 -6.41 12.77
N TYR A 31 -5.48 -5.57 12.08
CA TYR A 31 -5.30 -4.13 12.16
C TYR A 31 -5.86 -3.65 13.49
N THR A 32 -4.97 -3.53 14.48
CA THR A 32 -5.32 -2.83 15.71
C THR A 32 -5.34 -1.33 15.40
N LYS A 33 -6.53 -0.71 15.47
CA LYS A 33 -6.61 0.75 15.45
C LYS A 33 -5.91 1.26 16.71
N HIS A 34 -4.70 1.78 16.53
CA HIS A 34 -4.04 2.52 17.59
C HIS A 34 -4.80 3.82 17.81
N ASN A 35 -5.23 4.05 19.06
CA ASN A 35 -5.94 5.26 19.47
C ASN A 35 -4.94 6.41 19.66
N ASP A 36 -4.25 6.77 18.57
CA ASP A 36 -3.31 7.87 18.53
C ASP A 36 -4.01 9.12 17.95
N PHE A 37 -3.55 10.32 18.30
CA PHE A 37 -4.00 11.59 17.69
C PHE A 37 -3.59 11.75 16.20
N TYR A 38 -3.32 10.65 15.49
CA TYR A 38 -2.79 10.61 14.13
C TYR A 38 -3.78 9.96 13.17
N TYR A 39 -3.90 10.50 11.97
CA TYR A 39 -4.65 9.90 10.86
C TYR A 39 -3.82 8.81 10.16
N SER A 40 -4.45 7.68 9.83
CA SER A 40 -3.80 6.62 9.05
C SER A 40 -3.84 6.92 7.54
N ILE A 41 -2.74 6.63 6.83
CA ILE A 41 -2.72 6.65 5.35
C ILE A 41 -3.82 5.76 4.77
N SER A 42 -4.03 4.56 5.34
CA SER A 42 -5.06 3.62 4.85
C SER A 42 -6.45 4.26 4.98
N GLU A 43 -6.75 4.90 6.10
CA GLU A 43 -8.04 5.57 6.33
C GLU A 43 -8.26 6.72 5.35
N ILE A 44 -7.24 7.57 5.15
CA ILE A 44 -7.31 8.68 4.19
C ILE A 44 -7.60 8.17 2.77
N VAL A 45 -6.88 7.12 2.32
CA VAL A 45 -7.09 6.56 0.98
C VAL A 45 -8.45 5.88 0.86
N ASN A 46 -8.87 5.13 1.88
CA ASN A 46 -10.20 4.53 1.92
C ASN A 46 -11.29 5.60 1.79
N ASP A 47 -11.18 6.70 2.52
CA ASP A 47 -12.13 7.81 2.47
C ASP A 47 -12.15 8.52 1.10
N ILE A 48 -10.98 8.69 0.46
CA ILE A 48 -10.89 9.22 -0.92
C ILE A 48 -11.59 8.29 -1.91
N LEU A 49 -11.46 6.98 -1.73
CA LEU A 49 -12.02 5.97 -2.64
C LEU A 49 -13.44 5.51 -2.26
N GLY A 50 -13.98 5.96 -1.13
CA GLY A 50 -15.27 5.49 -0.61
C GLY A 50 -15.29 4.02 -0.18
N ILE A 51 -14.13 3.46 0.20
CA ILE A 51 -13.97 2.06 0.61
C ILE A 51 -14.26 1.94 2.10
N LYS A 52 -15.10 0.97 2.50
CA LYS A 52 -15.28 0.62 3.91
C LYS A 52 -14.12 -0.26 4.37
N GLU A 53 -13.53 0.09 5.50
CA GLU A 53 -12.41 -0.66 6.06
C GLU A 53 -12.86 -2.05 6.56
N ILE A 54 -12.05 -3.07 6.29
CA ILE A 54 -12.20 -4.43 6.83
C ILE A 54 -10.94 -4.68 7.66
N ASN A 55 -11.10 -4.82 8.98
CA ASN A 55 -9.97 -4.82 9.93
C ASN A 55 -9.29 -6.19 10.12
N ILE A 56 -9.77 -7.23 9.44
CA ILE A 56 -9.31 -8.61 9.62
C ILE A 56 -9.14 -9.23 8.24
N GLY A 57 -8.00 -9.87 8.00
CA GLY A 57 -7.74 -10.56 6.74
C GLY A 57 -6.49 -11.42 6.77
N VAL A 58 -6.18 -12.00 5.61
CA VAL A 58 -4.91 -12.67 5.33
C VAL A 58 -4.15 -11.88 4.27
N THR A 59 -2.83 -11.89 4.34
CA THR A 59 -1.94 -11.22 3.38
C THR A 59 -0.82 -12.15 2.92
N LEU A 60 -0.23 -11.85 1.77
CA LEU A 60 1.00 -12.48 1.25
C LEU A 60 2.19 -11.50 1.24
N GLU A 61 2.00 -10.28 1.74
CA GLU A 61 2.94 -9.16 1.58
C GLU A 61 4.35 -9.51 2.11
N ASN A 62 4.47 -10.21 3.24
CA ASN A 62 5.77 -10.61 3.78
C ASN A 62 6.52 -11.61 2.90
N SER A 63 5.85 -12.67 2.40
CA SER A 63 6.47 -13.62 1.46
C SER A 63 6.88 -12.93 0.14
N ILE A 64 6.05 -12.01 -0.36
CA ILE A 64 6.38 -11.25 -1.57
C ILE A 64 7.58 -10.34 -1.32
N ARG A 65 7.66 -9.69 -0.15
CA ARG A 65 8.78 -8.84 0.25
C ARG A 65 10.10 -9.63 0.28
N GLU A 66 10.08 -10.83 0.84
CA GLU A 66 11.24 -11.74 0.82
C GLU A 66 11.64 -12.07 -0.63
N PHE A 67 10.68 -12.41 -1.49
CA PHE A 67 10.95 -12.73 -2.89
C PHE A 67 11.61 -11.57 -3.66
N ILE A 68 11.17 -10.33 -3.44
CA ILE A 68 11.72 -9.15 -4.13
C ILE A 68 13.00 -8.59 -3.49
N ASN A 69 13.49 -9.25 -2.43
CA ASN A 69 14.65 -8.86 -1.63
C ASN A 69 14.56 -7.39 -1.17
N ALA A 70 13.50 -7.07 -0.44
CA ALA A 70 13.26 -5.74 0.11
C ALA A 70 13.18 -5.74 1.64
N GLU A 71 13.49 -4.61 2.25
CA GLU A 71 13.52 -4.48 3.70
C GLU A 71 12.12 -4.19 4.27
N PRO A 72 11.77 -4.72 5.46
CA PRO A 72 10.53 -4.35 6.13
C PRO A 72 10.52 -2.84 6.43
N ALA A 73 9.43 -2.15 6.09
CA ALA A 73 9.34 -0.73 6.39
C ALA A 73 9.04 -0.47 7.89
N TYR A 74 9.44 0.70 8.35
CA TYR A 74 9.09 1.26 9.65
C TYR A 74 7.94 2.29 9.52
N ARG A 75 7.27 2.60 10.63
CA ARG A 75 6.23 3.64 10.67
C ARG A 75 6.86 5.01 10.50
N VAL A 76 6.32 5.84 9.61
CA VAL A 76 6.68 7.24 9.42
C VAL A 76 5.47 8.13 9.69
N CYS A 77 5.71 9.32 10.26
CA CYS A 77 4.67 10.29 10.61
C CYS A 77 5.08 11.71 10.20
N LYS A 78 4.15 12.48 9.65
CA LYS A 78 4.31 13.89 9.26
C LYS A 78 2.95 14.58 9.22
N ASP A 79 2.86 15.82 9.72
CA ASP A 79 1.64 16.64 9.66
C ASP A 79 0.38 15.91 10.19
N ASN A 80 0.51 15.20 11.31
CA ASN A 80 -0.52 14.34 11.93
C ASN A 80 -0.98 13.13 11.08
N ILE A 81 -0.28 12.80 10.00
CA ILE A 81 -0.54 11.61 9.19
C ILE A 81 0.56 10.60 9.45
N CYS A 82 0.18 9.36 9.74
CA CYS A 82 1.11 8.26 9.92
C CYS A 82 0.78 7.10 8.98
N GLY A 83 1.81 6.32 8.65
CA GLY A 83 1.60 5.03 8.04
C GLY A 83 2.88 4.22 7.98
N ARG A 84 2.75 2.96 7.59
CA ARG A 84 3.83 2.01 7.45
C ARG A 84 3.73 1.41 6.06
N PRO A 85 4.66 1.70 5.14
CA PRO A 85 4.73 1.00 3.86
C PRO A 85 4.94 -0.51 4.07
N ASP A 86 4.70 -1.32 3.06
CA ASP A 86 5.02 -2.75 3.14
C ASP A 86 6.53 -3.01 3.16
N PHE A 87 7.28 -2.22 2.39
CA PHE A 87 8.72 -2.35 2.26
C PHE A 87 9.45 -1.04 1.93
N ILE A 88 10.78 -1.05 2.10
CA ILE A 88 11.69 -0.04 1.57
C ILE A 88 12.75 -0.77 0.74
N LYS A 89 13.07 -0.22 -0.43
CA LYS A 89 14.18 -0.67 -1.28
C LYS A 89 14.91 0.52 -1.83
N ASP A 90 16.23 0.59 -1.64
CA ASP A 90 17.06 1.71 -2.10
C ASP A 90 16.53 3.09 -1.65
N TYR A 91 16.08 3.18 -0.40
CA TYR A 91 15.41 4.37 0.20
C TYR A 91 14.10 4.80 -0.48
N ILE A 92 13.52 3.96 -1.35
CA ILE A 92 12.22 4.17 -1.98
C ILE A 92 11.19 3.33 -1.19
N PRO A 93 10.17 3.96 -0.58
CA PRO A 93 9.10 3.21 0.07
C PRO A 93 8.21 2.53 -1.00
N GLY A 94 7.62 1.39 -0.65
CA GLY A 94 6.73 0.70 -1.56
C GLY A 94 5.59 -0.05 -0.90
N GLU A 95 4.57 -0.30 -1.71
CA GLU A 95 3.35 -1.04 -1.38
C GLU A 95 3.25 -2.30 -2.21
N ILE A 96 2.75 -3.36 -1.60
CA ILE A 96 2.45 -4.66 -2.21
C ILE A 96 0.93 -4.85 -2.14
N LYS A 97 0.30 -5.31 -3.22
CA LYS A 97 -1.08 -5.80 -3.19
C LYS A 97 -1.15 -7.16 -3.86
N SER A 98 -1.71 -8.14 -3.16
CA SER A 98 -1.88 -9.51 -3.67
C SER A 98 -3.32 -9.79 -4.09
N PHE A 99 -3.50 -10.49 -5.20
CA PHE A 99 -4.78 -10.78 -5.81
C PHE A 99 -4.92 -12.26 -6.20
N ALA A 100 -6.06 -12.88 -5.91
CA ALA A 100 -6.21 -14.34 -5.95
C ALA A 100 -6.42 -14.96 -7.34
N ARG A 101 -6.67 -14.16 -8.39
CA ARG A 101 -6.78 -14.62 -9.80
C ARG A 101 -6.56 -13.47 -10.79
N GLU A 102 -7.03 -12.28 -10.43
CA GLU A 102 -6.99 -11.08 -11.26
C GLU A 102 -6.91 -9.81 -10.43
N VAL A 103 -6.44 -8.73 -11.03
CA VAL A 103 -6.29 -7.44 -10.35
C VAL A 103 -7.64 -6.77 -10.21
N ASP A 104 -8.03 -6.44 -8.97
CA ASP A 104 -9.16 -5.55 -8.71
C ASP A 104 -8.69 -4.09 -8.87
N PRO A 105 -9.26 -3.30 -9.81
CA PRO A 105 -8.82 -1.93 -10.07
C PRO A 105 -8.96 -0.99 -8.86
N THR A 106 -9.92 -1.26 -7.98
CA THR A 106 -10.16 -0.44 -6.77
C THR A 106 -9.03 -0.64 -5.77
N PHE A 107 -8.65 -1.89 -5.50
CA PHE A 107 -7.57 -2.21 -4.57
C PHE A 107 -6.18 -1.92 -5.16
N GLU A 108 -6.01 -2.06 -6.47
CA GLU A 108 -4.82 -1.59 -7.17
C GLU A 108 -4.65 -0.08 -7.00
N LYS A 109 -5.70 0.69 -7.30
CA LYS A 109 -5.70 2.15 -7.11
C LYS A 109 -5.45 2.53 -5.65
N LYS A 110 -6.02 1.79 -4.69
CA LYS A 110 -5.72 1.97 -3.27
C LYS A 110 -4.23 1.82 -2.99
N GLY A 111 -3.61 0.73 -3.41
CA GLY A 111 -2.17 0.49 -3.21
C GLY A 111 -1.29 1.58 -3.85
N ILE A 112 -1.64 2.05 -5.05
CA ILE A 112 -0.90 3.13 -5.73
C ILE A 112 -1.01 4.46 -4.96
N LEU A 113 -2.21 4.81 -4.48
CA LEU A 113 -2.41 6.03 -3.68
C LEU A 113 -1.70 5.95 -2.32
N GLN A 114 -1.70 4.78 -1.69
CA GLN A 114 -0.93 4.54 -0.47
C GLN A 114 0.57 4.73 -0.74
N ALA A 115 1.11 4.10 -1.78
CA ALA A 115 2.51 4.26 -2.21
C ALA A 115 2.88 5.73 -2.44
N ALA A 116 2.03 6.49 -3.12
CA ALA A 116 2.22 7.93 -3.33
C ALA A 116 2.25 8.72 -2.01
N LEU A 117 1.35 8.44 -1.07
CA LEU A 117 1.36 9.09 0.24
C LEU A 117 2.59 8.71 1.07
N TYR A 118 3.02 7.45 0.99
CA TYR A 118 4.26 7.03 1.65
C TYR A 118 5.46 7.78 1.10
N ALA A 119 5.64 7.86 -0.22
CA ALA A 119 6.75 8.63 -0.76
C ALA A 119 6.77 10.08 -0.27
N TRP A 120 5.60 10.72 -0.17
CA TRP A 120 5.49 12.05 0.42
C TRP A 120 5.90 12.12 1.90
N LEU A 121 5.48 11.14 2.73
CA LEU A 121 5.91 11.05 4.13
C LEU A 121 7.42 10.87 4.26
N TYR A 122 8.03 10.07 3.39
CA TYR A 122 9.47 9.86 3.33
C TYR A 122 10.25 11.03 2.68
N GLY A 123 9.57 12.08 2.22
CA GLY A 123 10.22 13.23 1.56
C GLY A 123 10.75 12.93 0.16
N THR A 124 10.30 11.85 -0.47
CA THR A 124 10.65 11.44 -1.84
C THR A 124 9.48 11.71 -2.80
N ARG A 125 9.78 11.80 -4.10
CA ARG A 125 8.76 11.87 -5.17
C ARG A 125 8.49 10.52 -5.82
N ARG A 126 9.23 9.49 -5.44
CA ARG A 126 9.17 8.15 -6.04
C ARG A 126 8.76 7.14 -4.98
N ALA A 127 7.81 6.29 -5.35
CA ALA A 127 7.47 5.08 -4.61
C ALA A 127 7.44 3.89 -5.57
N SER A 128 7.53 2.69 -5.00
CA SER A 128 7.29 1.45 -5.71
C SER A 128 5.89 0.93 -5.41
N PHE A 129 5.22 0.40 -6.43
CA PHE A 129 4.00 -0.37 -6.26
C PHE A 129 4.21 -1.74 -6.88
N VAL A 130 3.90 -2.79 -6.13
CA VAL A 130 4.06 -4.18 -6.54
C VAL A 130 2.68 -4.84 -6.47
N SER A 131 2.22 -5.41 -7.58
CA SER A 131 1.04 -6.25 -7.56
C SER A 131 1.42 -7.71 -7.81
N ALA A 132 0.89 -8.60 -6.98
CA ALA A 132 1.12 -10.03 -7.08
C ALA A 132 -0.20 -10.75 -7.39
N ILE A 133 -0.22 -11.62 -8.39
CA ILE A 133 -1.35 -12.49 -8.68
C ILE A 133 -0.96 -13.90 -8.28
N TYR A 134 -1.82 -14.56 -7.52
CA TYR A 134 -1.59 -15.90 -7.00
C TYR A 134 -2.78 -16.80 -7.25
N ASP A 135 -2.61 -18.11 -7.11
CA ASP A 135 -3.69 -19.08 -6.95
C ASP A 135 -3.64 -19.67 -5.54
N ILE A 136 -4.78 -19.99 -4.94
CA ILE A 136 -4.82 -20.68 -3.63
C ILE A 136 -4.29 -22.11 -3.81
N ASP A 137 -3.34 -22.52 -2.96
CA ASP A 137 -2.83 -23.90 -2.96
C ASP A 137 -3.92 -24.83 -2.40
N SER A 138 -4.54 -25.62 -3.28
CA SER A 138 -5.62 -26.54 -2.91
C SER A 138 -5.17 -27.64 -1.95
N ASN A 139 -3.86 -27.88 -1.83
CA ASN A 139 -3.26 -28.90 -0.98
C ASN A 139 -2.68 -28.34 0.33
N GLY A 140 -2.70 -27.01 0.51
CA GLY A 140 -2.14 -26.34 1.69
C GLY A 140 -2.92 -25.08 2.03
N ALA A 141 -3.85 -25.20 2.97
CA ALA A 141 -4.79 -24.13 3.35
C ALA A 141 -4.13 -22.79 3.72
N ASP A 142 -2.86 -22.81 4.12
CA ASP A 142 -2.09 -21.64 4.54
C ASP A 142 -1.14 -21.08 3.46
N TYR A 143 -1.21 -21.59 2.22
CA TYR A 143 -0.29 -21.20 1.14
C TYR A 143 -1.01 -20.79 -0.14
N ALA A 144 -0.29 -19.97 -0.92
CA ALA A 144 -0.65 -19.56 -2.27
C ALA A 144 0.52 -19.77 -3.21
N ILE A 145 0.23 -20.04 -4.49
CA ILE A 145 1.23 -20.06 -5.55
C ILE A 145 1.14 -18.74 -6.30
N VAL A 146 2.09 -17.84 -6.06
CA VAL A 146 2.22 -16.60 -6.83
C VAL A 146 2.61 -16.96 -8.26
N LYS A 147 1.79 -16.48 -9.21
CA LYS A 147 1.90 -16.72 -10.66
C LYS A 147 2.52 -15.56 -11.40
N ARG A 148 2.27 -14.34 -10.94
CA ARG A 148 2.77 -13.12 -11.57
C ARG A 148 3.08 -12.05 -10.54
N ILE A 149 4.17 -11.33 -10.73
CA ILE A 149 4.47 -10.11 -9.98
C ILE A 149 4.74 -8.99 -10.98
N ASP A 150 3.98 -7.92 -10.86
CA ASP A 150 4.11 -6.71 -11.67
C ASP A 150 4.73 -5.60 -10.81
N PHE A 151 5.72 -4.91 -11.36
CA PHE A 151 6.44 -3.83 -10.69
C PHE A 151 6.14 -2.50 -11.37
N TYR A 152 5.82 -1.50 -10.55
CA TYR A 152 5.50 -0.16 -10.99
C TYR A 152 6.31 0.89 -10.23
N ASN A 153 6.71 1.92 -10.95
CA ASN A 153 7.17 3.18 -10.37
C ASN A 153 6.00 4.16 -10.32
N VAL A 154 5.77 4.71 -9.14
CA VAL A 154 4.82 5.80 -8.90
C VAL A 154 5.63 7.07 -8.73
N ILE A 155 5.50 8.00 -9.68
CA ILE A 155 6.14 9.32 -9.60
C ILE A 155 5.07 10.35 -9.24
N ILE A 156 5.21 10.92 -8.05
CA ILE A 156 4.30 11.96 -7.56
C ILE A 156 4.57 13.25 -8.33
N THR A 157 3.55 13.77 -8.99
CA THR A 157 3.61 15.07 -9.67
C THR A 157 3.04 16.17 -8.78
N LYS A 158 2.00 15.86 -8.00
CA LYS A 158 1.37 16.82 -7.09
C LYS A 158 0.64 16.10 -5.97
N ILE A 159 0.84 16.58 -4.74
CA ILE A 159 0.02 16.20 -3.59
C ILE A 159 -0.55 17.47 -3.00
N SER A 160 -1.87 17.57 -3.04
CA SER A 160 -2.64 18.58 -2.33
C SER A 160 -3.54 17.88 -1.33
N ILE A 161 -3.01 17.69 -0.13
CA ILE A 161 -3.80 17.36 1.05
C ILE A 161 -4.15 18.71 1.66
N LYS A 162 -5.43 19.10 1.64
CA LYS A 162 -5.83 20.39 2.24
C LYS A 162 -5.32 20.42 3.68
N LYS A 163 -4.42 21.36 3.96
CA LYS A 163 -3.84 21.67 5.27
C LYS A 163 -4.95 21.61 6.33
N TYR A 164 -4.84 20.68 7.27
CA TYR A 164 -5.69 20.61 8.48
C TYR A 164 -5.34 21.74 9.48
N LEU A 165 -5.15 22.97 9.00
CA LEU A 165 -4.63 24.10 9.78
C LEU A 165 -5.73 24.99 10.37
N ARG A 166 -6.97 24.51 10.51
CA ARG A 166 -7.99 25.14 11.34
C ARG A 166 -8.88 24.11 12.00
N MET A 167 -8.37 23.47 13.06
CA MET A 167 -9.23 22.89 14.10
C MET A 167 -8.49 22.65 15.42
N VAL A 168 -7.56 23.53 15.80
CA VAL A 168 -7.11 23.69 17.20
C VAL A 168 -6.71 25.15 17.47
N VAL A 169 -7.48 26.12 16.95
CA VAL A 169 -7.56 27.50 17.51
C VAL A 169 -8.93 28.03 17.13
N ALA A 170 -9.92 27.75 17.98
CA ALA A 170 -11.14 28.52 18.16
C ALA A 170 -11.57 28.28 19.61
#